data_AF-A0A485NHX8-F1
#
_entry.id   AF-A0A485NHX8-F1
#
_cell.length_a   1.000
_cell.length_b   1.000
_cell.length_c   1.000
_cell.angle_alpha   90.00
_cell.angle_beta   90.00
_cell.angle_gamma   90.00
#
_symmetry.space_group_name_H-M   'P 1'
#
loop_
_entity.id
_entity.type
_entity.pdbx_description
1 polymer ?
#
loop_
_entity_poly.entity_id
_entity_poly.type
_entity_poly.pdbx_seq_one_letter_code
_entity_poly.pdbx_strand_id
1 'polypeptide(L)'
;MSSVSQKKSDVELLKRILKIQIIMDKALFDLMGSEVAAATEKVVHIVGVINTIFSQLKVTVMLTSLELWSDQNKISLSGDANEVLQRFVSWKEQFLFQRSHDMAYLLIYRNHLNYVGATYHGMACNPKFAAGIALYPQMITLDAFSVVMAQLLGINLGLTYDEIYNCYCPGTTCIMNPEAIHSHGVKYFSSCSMDEFKHKVSQPEFECLQNKTVSEVVRQGRMAICGNKIVEPPEQCDCGLPEECAHKKCCNPVSCTLIGNAECGSGPCCDRRTCLIAERGRLCRKMTDPCDFPEFCNGTSEACVPDVKSADLEPCNNNTAYCYEGICRDPDVQCEALFGKFAKVSTYLCAQEVNFQADEFGNCAKHGCNFRHILCGKIVCHWTHSQIVPVKTFNVQYTYLGGHICLSAYLRNETQSSEYDFTQVHNGTICGQNKYCYKGFCRERSENPVKTNCDSVKNCSGHGVCNNRFNCHCDVGYSPPNCYLKPSSPGGSYNDGYWFPEG
;
A
#
# COMPACT_ATOMS: atom_id res chain seq x y z
N MET A 1 34.94 -31.80 20.58
CA MET A 1 34.12 -31.17 21.64
C MET A 1 33.73 -29.78 21.16
N SER A 2 32.42 -29.49 21.19
CA SER A 2 31.76 -28.17 21.05
C SER A 2 31.85 -27.51 19.66
N SER A 3 30.82 -26.98 19.02
CA SER A 3 29.37 -26.87 19.23
C SER A 3 28.83 -26.19 17.95
N VAL A 4 27.92 -26.83 17.21
CA VAL A 4 27.29 -26.23 16.02
C VAL A 4 26.11 -25.38 16.47
N SER A 5 26.17 -24.07 16.19
CA SER A 5 25.04 -23.14 16.33
C SER A 5 24.52 -22.78 14.93
N GLN A 6 23.28 -23.16 14.65
CA GLN A 6 22.52 -22.80 13.44
C GLN A 6 22.19 -21.31 13.40
N LYS A 7 22.11 -20.73 12.19
CA LYS A 7 21.35 -19.50 11.90
C LYS A 7 20.53 -19.69 10.62
N LYS A 8 19.21 -19.86 10.78
CA LYS A 8 18.16 -19.69 9.75
C LYS A 8 17.89 -18.19 9.58
N SER A 9 17.64 -17.72 8.37
CA SER A 9 17.16 -16.35 8.11
C SER A 9 15.69 -16.38 7.67
N ASP A 10 14.85 -15.79 8.52
CA ASP A 10 13.40 -15.61 8.37
C ASP A 10 13.04 -14.67 7.21
N VAL A 11 12.02 -15.04 6.43
CA VAL A 11 11.34 -14.15 5.48
C VAL A 11 10.46 -13.19 6.28
N GLU A 12 10.81 -11.92 6.23
CA GLU A 12 10.13 -10.88 6.99
C GLU A 12 8.77 -10.57 6.36
N LEU A 13 7.69 -11.23 6.82
CA LEU A 13 6.31 -10.86 6.45
C LEU A 13 6.12 -9.33 6.66
N LEU A 14 5.60 -8.63 5.65
CA LEU A 14 5.26 -7.20 5.73
C LEU A 14 4.02 -7.01 6.62
N LYS A 15 3.99 -5.92 7.39
CA LYS A 15 2.86 -5.60 8.30
C LYS A 15 1.65 -5.12 7.48
N ARG A 16 0.51 -5.80 7.61
CA ARG A 16 -0.74 -5.52 6.87
C ARG A 16 -1.80 -4.95 7.80
N ILE A 17 -2.71 -4.13 7.29
CA ILE A 17 -3.79 -3.52 8.08
C ILE A 17 -5.14 -3.96 7.52
N LEU A 18 -5.95 -4.64 8.33
CA LEU A 18 -7.33 -4.98 8.03
C LEU A 18 -8.25 -4.01 8.78
N LYS A 19 -8.96 -3.15 8.05
CA LYS A 19 -9.86 -2.16 8.63
C LYS A 19 -11.25 -2.75 8.79
N ILE A 20 -11.81 -2.65 9.99
CA ILE A 20 -13.12 -3.19 10.31
C ILE A 20 -14.04 -2.13 10.92
N GLN A 21 -15.31 -2.18 10.55
CA GLN A 21 -16.39 -1.44 11.17
C GLN A 21 -17.29 -2.44 11.88
N ILE A 22 -17.64 -2.17 13.13
CA ILE A 22 -18.51 -3.04 13.91
C ILE A 22 -19.84 -2.36 14.13
N ILE A 23 -20.92 -3.06 13.81
CA ILE A 23 -22.29 -2.66 14.07
C ILE A 23 -22.84 -3.63 15.11
N MET A 24 -23.44 -3.13 16.18
CA MET A 24 -24.02 -3.94 17.23
C MET A 24 -25.54 -3.81 17.23
N ASP A 25 -26.24 -4.94 17.20
CA ASP A 25 -27.69 -4.95 17.29
C ASP A 25 -28.19 -4.54 18.68
N LYS A 26 -29.46 -4.10 18.73
CA LYS A 26 -30.10 -3.62 19.95
C LYS A 26 -30.05 -4.64 21.08
N ALA A 27 -30.34 -5.90 20.78
CA ALA A 27 -30.43 -6.94 21.80
C ALA A 27 -29.05 -7.25 22.39
N LEU A 28 -27.99 -7.25 21.57
CA LEU A 28 -26.63 -7.41 22.06
C LEU A 28 -26.15 -6.17 22.84
N PHE A 29 -26.50 -4.96 22.40
CA PHE A 29 -26.20 -3.74 23.14
C PHE A 29 -26.81 -3.78 24.55
N ASP A 30 -28.05 -4.26 24.66
CA ASP A 30 -28.71 -4.43 25.96
C ASP A 30 -28.04 -5.48 26.83
N LEU A 31 -27.69 -6.63 26.25
CA LEU A 31 -26.93 -7.67 26.96
C LEU A 31 -25.57 -7.17 27.44
N MET A 32 -24.93 -6.27 26.67
CA MET A 32 -23.62 -5.74 26.99
C MET A 32 -23.64 -4.65 28.08
N GLY A 33 -24.81 -4.28 28.60
CA GLY A 33 -24.98 -3.37 29.74
C GLY A 33 -25.75 -2.09 29.40
N SER A 34 -26.28 -1.96 28.18
CA SER A 34 -27.05 -0.80 27.70
C SER A 34 -26.32 0.56 27.84
N GLU A 35 -25.00 0.54 28.01
CA GLU A 35 -24.16 1.72 28.13
C GLU A 35 -23.11 1.71 27.03
N VAL A 36 -22.94 2.85 26.35
CA VAL A 36 -21.99 3.00 25.25
C VAL A 36 -20.56 2.69 25.69
N ALA A 37 -20.15 3.15 26.87
CA ALA A 37 -18.81 2.90 27.41
C ALA A 37 -18.56 1.40 27.64
N ALA A 38 -19.49 0.70 28.32
CA ALA A 38 -19.38 -0.73 28.60
C ALA A 38 -19.37 -1.59 27.33
N ALA A 39 -20.23 -1.26 26.35
CA ALA A 39 -20.24 -1.95 25.05
C ALA A 39 -18.93 -1.71 24.27
N THR A 40 -18.42 -0.48 24.30
CA THR A 40 -17.16 -0.10 23.64
C THR A 40 -15.97 -0.85 24.25
N GLU A 41 -15.87 -0.90 25.58
CA GLU A 41 -14.80 -1.62 26.27
C GLU A 41 -14.77 -3.10 25.88
N LYS A 42 -15.94 -3.76 25.84
CA LYS A 42 -16.07 -5.16 25.41
C LYS A 42 -15.65 -5.37 23.96
N VAL A 43 -16.03 -4.47 23.05
CA VAL A 43 -15.62 -4.52 21.64
C VAL A 43 -14.11 -4.31 21.51
N VAL A 44 -13.52 -3.37 22.24
CA VAL A 44 -12.07 -3.14 22.26
C VAL A 44 -11.33 -4.38 22.79
N HIS A 45 -11.85 -5.03 23.82
CA HIS A 45 -11.30 -6.29 24.31
C HIS A 45 -11.33 -7.37 23.22
N ILE A 46 -12.47 -7.56 22.54
CA ILE A 46 -12.59 -8.51 21.42
C ILE A 46 -11.54 -8.22 20.34
N VAL A 47 -11.40 -6.95 19.91
CA VAL A 47 -10.42 -6.54 18.90
C VAL A 47 -8.98 -6.73 19.38
N GLY A 48 -8.71 -6.56 20.67
CA GLY A 48 -7.40 -6.83 21.28
C GLY A 48 -7.01 -8.31 21.21
N VAL A 49 -7.95 -9.22 21.53
CA VAL A 49 -7.74 -10.67 21.41
C VAL A 49 -7.55 -11.07 19.94
N ILE A 50 -8.37 -10.53 19.03
CA ILE A 50 -8.23 -10.76 17.59
C ILE A 50 -6.84 -10.30 17.11
N ASN A 51 -6.38 -9.11 17.49
CA ASN A 51 -5.05 -8.63 17.13
C ASN A 51 -3.92 -9.54 17.64
N THR A 52 -4.08 -10.09 18.85
CA THR A 52 -3.13 -11.06 19.40
C THR A 52 -3.07 -12.32 18.53
N ILE A 53 -4.23 -12.82 18.07
CA ILE A 53 -4.33 -13.97 17.16
C ILE A 53 -3.70 -13.66 15.78
N PHE A 54 -4.09 -12.54 15.16
CA PHE A 54 -3.65 -12.14 13.81
C PHE A 54 -2.20 -11.64 13.74
N SER A 55 -1.57 -11.36 14.88
CA SER A 55 -0.13 -11.05 14.94
C SER A 55 0.73 -12.15 14.33
N GLN A 56 0.29 -13.42 14.41
CA GLN A 56 0.96 -14.58 13.81
C GLN A 56 0.98 -14.52 12.27
N LEU A 57 -0.02 -13.87 11.67
CA LEU A 57 -0.11 -13.62 10.22
C LEU A 57 0.46 -12.24 9.83
N LYS A 58 1.01 -11.49 10.81
CA LYS A 58 1.43 -10.09 10.68
C LYS A 58 0.35 -9.16 10.12
N VAL A 59 -0.90 -9.43 10.47
CA VAL A 59 -2.05 -8.56 10.19
C VAL A 59 -2.41 -7.80 11.46
N THR A 60 -2.63 -6.49 11.33
CA THR A 60 -3.20 -5.64 12.37
C THR A 60 -4.65 -5.35 12.02
N VAL A 61 -5.57 -5.84 12.84
CA VAL A 61 -7.01 -5.54 12.74
C VAL A 61 -7.29 -4.21 13.41
N MET A 62 -7.89 -3.30 12.66
CA MET A 62 -8.03 -1.90 13.00
C MET A 62 -9.51 -1.52 12.99
N LEU A 63 -10.08 -1.30 14.19
CA LEU A 63 -11.44 -0.78 14.32
C LEU A 63 -11.49 0.68 13.82
N THR A 64 -12.24 0.92 12.73
CA THR A 64 -12.42 2.26 12.14
C THR A 64 -13.69 2.94 12.62
N SER A 65 -14.75 2.17 12.88
CA SER A 65 -16.02 2.67 13.41
C SER A 65 -16.71 1.63 14.28
N LEU A 66 -17.44 2.09 15.29
CA LEU A 66 -18.36 1.30 16.10
C LEU A 66 -19.73 1.99 16.10
N GLU A 67 -20.72 1.34 15.51
CA GLU A 67 -22.12 1.79 15.50
C GLU A 67 -22.95 0.91 16.43
N LEU A 68 -23.72 1.52 17.33
CA LEU A 68 -24.56 0.82 18.29
C LEU A 68 -26.03 1.14 18.00
N TRP A 69 -26.84 0.13 17.75
CA TRP A 69 -28.28 0.31 17.55
C TRP A 69 -29.00 0.38 18.91
N SER A 70 -28.86 1.51 19.60
CA SER A 70 -29.40 1.72 20.96
C SER A 70 -30.92 1.85 21.04
N ASP A 71 -31.58 2.28 19.96
CA ASP A 71 -33.03 2.52 19.94
C ASP A 71 -33.77 1.35 19.28
N GLN A 72 -33.44 1.06 18.02
CA GLN A 72 -34.02 -0.01 17.22
C GLN A 72 -33.07 -0.47 16.12
N ASN A 73 -33.19 -1.73 15.73
CA ASN A 73 -32.43 -2.31 14.62
C ASN A 73 -32.79 -1.63 13.29
N LYS A 74 -31.78 -1.28 12.49
CA LYS A 74 -31.98 -0.60 11.19
C LYS A 74 -32.35 -1.56 10.06
N ILE A 75 -32.15 -2.86 10.26
CA ILE A 75 -32.55 -3.93 9.34
C ILE A 75 -33.31 -5.03 10.10
N SER A 76 -34.10 -5.80 9.37
CA SER A 76 -34.76 -6.99 9.93
C SER A 76 -33.79 -8.15 10.10
N LEU A 77 -33.64 -8.62 11.33
CA LEU A 77 -32.75 -9.73 11.72
C LEU A 77 -33.45 -11.10 11.71
N SER A 78 -34.59 -11.24 11.02
CA SER A 78 -35.29 -12.52 10.85
C SER A 78 -34.60 -13.40 9.80
N GLY A 79 -34.68 -14.73 9.98
CA GLY A 79 -34.08 -15.72 9.06
C GLY A 79 -32.78 -16.33 9.60
N ASP A 80 -32.04 -17.05 8.76
CA ASP A 80 -30.69 -17.51 9.07
C ASP A 80 -29.61 -16.43 8.82
N ALA A 81 -28.35 -16.65 9.20
CA ALA A 81 -27.33 -15.61 9.01
C ALA A 81 -26.98 -15.34 7.54
N ASN A 82 -27.22 -16.26 6.60
CA ASN A 82 -27.00 -15.98 5.19
C ASN A 82 -28.07 -15.02 4.66
N GLU A 83 -29.33 -15.23 5.04
CA GLU A 83 -30.42 -14.30 4.73
C GLU A 83 -30.19 -12.91 5.36
N VAL A 84 -29.74 -12.87 6.61
CA VAL A 84 -29.41 -11.60 7.29
C VAL A 84 -28.20 -10.93 6.66
N LEU A 85 -27.16 -11.68 6.26
CA LEU A 85 -25.98 -11.17 5.57
C LEU A 85 -26.35 -10.49 4.24
N GLN A 86 -27.24 -11.08 3.45
CA GLN A 86 -27.70 -10.48 2.19
C GLN A 86 -28.42 -9.14 2.40
N ARG A 87 -29.27 -9.05 3.43
CA ARG A 87 -29.92 -7.78 3.81
C ARG A 87 -28.92 -6.77 4.33
N PHE A 88 -27.96 -7.21 5.14
CA PHE A 88 -26.92 -6.35 5.69
C PHE A 88 -26.00 -5.78 4.61
N VAL A 89 -25.60 -6.58 3.61
CA VAL A 89 -24.84 -6.08 2.45
C VAL A 89 -25.64 -5.04 1.66
N SER A 90 -26.93 -5.28 1.43
CA SER A 90 -27.80 -4.30 0.76
C SER A 90 -27.92 -2.98 1.54
N TRP A 91 -28.06 -3.06 2.87
CA TRP A 91 -28.09 -1.89 3.75
C TRP A 91 -26.74 -1.15 3.77
N LYS A 92 -25.64 -1.90 3.84
CA LYS A 92 -24.27 -1.36 3.77
C LYS A 92 -24.03 -0.58 2.48
N GLU A 93 -24.50 -1.08 1.33
CA GLU A 93 -24.39 -0.36 0.06
C GLU A 93 -25.16 0.98 0.05
N GLN A 94 -26.27 1.08 0.79
CA GLN A 94 -27.14 2.26 0.78
C GLN A 94 -26.76 3.33 1.80
N PHE A 95 -26.32 2.93 3.01
CA PHE A 95 -26.21 3.83 4.16
C PHE A 95 -24.78 4.06 4.67
N LEU A 96 -23.87 3.13 4.41
CA LEU A 96 -22.46 3.31 4.74
C LEU A 96 -21.77 4.00 3.55
N PHE A 97 -21.44 5.28 3.69
CA PHE A 97 -20.70 6.06 2.69
C PHE A 97 -19.50 5.25 2.19
N GLN A 98 -19.45 4.97 0.87
CA GLN A 98 -18.39 4.20 0.19
C GLN A 98 -17.05 4.95 0.18
N ARG A 99 -16.44 5.15 1.35
CA ARG A 99 -15.09 5.69 1.49
C ARG A 99 -14.25 4.75 2.33
N SER A 100 -13.99 3.56 1.81
CA SER A 100 -12.87 2.65 2.18
C SER A 100 -13.21 1.20 1.82
N HIS A 101 -12.19 0.37 1.59
CA HIS A 101 -12.30 -1.09 1.62
C HIS A 101 -12.48 -1.63 3.06
N ASP A 102 -13.17 -0.87 3.93
CA ASP A 102 -13.42 -1.27 5.30
C ASP A 102 -14.45 -2.40 5.33
N MET A 103 -14.15 -3.41 6.12
CA MET A 103 -15.00 -4.59 6.27
C MET A 103 -16.02 -4.39 7.38
N ALA A 104 -17.30 -4.56 7.10
CA ALA A 104 -18.36 -4.34 8.08
C ALA A 104 -18.80 -5.64 8.76
N TYR A 105 -18.85 -5.67 10.08
CA TYR A 105 -19.39 -6.78 10.85
C TYR A 105 -20.62 -6.37 11.64
N LEU A 106 -21.72 -7.10 11.46
CA LEU A 106 -22.90 -6.96 12.33
C LEU A 106 -22.87 -8.06 13.39
N LEU A 107 -22.81 -7.64 14.65
CA LEU A 107 -22.86 -8.51 15.82
C LEU A 107 -24.32 -8.61 16.28
N ILE A 108 -24.84 -9.83 16.35
CA ILE A 108 -26.25 -10.08 16.66
C ILE A 108 -26.36 -11.03 17.84
N TYR A 109 -27.16 -10.65 18.83
CA TYR A 109 -27.53 -11.58 19.89
C TYR A 109 -28.53 -12.65 19.43
N ARG A 110 -28.25 -13.94 19.69
CA ARG A 110 -29.19 -15.05 19.44
C ARG A 110 -29.02 -16.18 20.46
N ASN A 111 -30.12 -16.67 21.02
CA ASN A 111 -30.09 -17.61 22.15
C ASN A 111 -29.84 -19.08 21.78
N HIS A 112 -30.18 -19.50 20.55
CA HIS A 112 -29.97 -20.88 20.07
C HIS A 112 -29.31 -20.86 18.69
N LEU A 113 -28.15 -21.52 18.57
CA LEU A 113 -27.32 -21.47 17.37
C LEU A 113 -26.95 -22.87 16.88
N ASN A 114 -27.15 -23.12 15.58
CA ASN A 114 -26.56 -24.24 14.85
C ASN A 114 -25.30 -23.83 14.08
N TYR A 115 -24.97 -22.54 14.08
CA TYR A 115 -23.84 -21.95 13.36
C TYR A 115 -23.46 -20.60 14.00
N VAL A 116 -22.21 -20.18 13.80
CA VAL A 116 -21.57 -19.09 14.57
C VAL A 116 -21.58 -17.73 13.86
N GLY A 117 -21.92 -17.72 12.57
CA GLY A 117 -21.97 -16.52 11.75
C GLY A 117 -22.04 -16.85 10.26
N ALA A 118 -21.99 -15.83 9.42
CA ALA A 118 -21.95 -15.96 7.96
C ALA A 118 -21.09 -14.86 7.35
N THR A 119 -20.32 -15.18 6.31
CA THR A 119 -19.54 -14.20 5.57
C THR A 119 -19.17 -14.72 4.17
N TYR A 120 -18.70 -13.84 3.30
CA TYR A 120 -18.30 -14.21 1.95
C TYR A 120 -16.82 -14.60 1.91
N HIS A 121 -16.56 -15.86 1.57
CA HIS A 121 -15.20 -16.39 1.50
C HIS A 121 -14.32 -15.60 0.51
N GLY A 122 -13.17 -15.13 1.00
CA GLY A 122 -12.16 -14.43 0.20
C GLY A 122 -12.55 -13.04 -0.31
N MET A 123 -13.60 -12.41 0.25
CA MET A 123 -14.12 -11.12 -0.23
C MET A 123 -13.66 -9.92 0.60
N ALA A 124 -12.59 -10.05 1.40
CA ALA A 124 -12.18 -9.01 2.35
C ALA A 124 -11.94 -7.61 1.75
N CYS A 125 -11.49 -7.54 0.51
CA CYS A 125 -11.22 -6.28 -0.19
C CYS A 125 -12.30 -5.90 -1.20
N ASN A 126 -13.34 -6.72 -1.35
CA ASN A 126 -14.44 -6.40 -2.25
C ASN A 126 -15.37 -5.37 -1.58
N PRO A 127 -15.50 -4.15 -2.11
CA PRO A 127 -16.27 -3.09 -1.44
C PRO A 127 -17.75 -3.44 -1.27
N LYS A 128 -18.31 -4.36 -2.07
CA LYS A 128 -19.68 -4.84 -1.90
C LYS A 128 -19.76 -5.96 -0.86
N PHE A 129 -18.90 -6.97 -0.99
CA PHE A 129 -19.00 -8.22 -0.23
C PHE A 129 -18.11 -8.33 1.02
N ALA A 130 -17.29 -7.32 1.32
CA ALA A 130 -16.52 -7.22 2.57
C ALA A 130 -17.44 -6.96 3.78
N ALA A 131 -18.19 -7.99 4.15
CA ALA A 131 -19.14 -7.96 5.26
C ALA A 131 -19.29 -9.33 5.92
N GLY A 132 -19.60 -9.33 7.21
CA GLY A 132 -19.88 -10.55 7.97
C GLY A 132 -20.95 -10.34 9.04
N ILE A 133 -21.61 -11.44 9.39
CA ILE A 133 -22.51 -11.54 10.54
C ILE A 133 -21.85 -12.44 11.56
N ALA A 134 -21.73 -11.98 12.80
CA ALA A 134 -21.27 -12.81 13.92
C ALA A 134 -22.39 -12.92 14.96
N LEU A 135 -22.70 -14.15 15.34
CA LEU A 135 -23.79 -14.43 16.27
C LEU A 135 -23.23 -14.61 17.68
N TYR A 136 -23.79 -13.86 18.62
CA TYR A 136 -23.40 -13.86 20.03
C TYR A 136 -24.43 -14.66 20.85
N PRO A 137 -24.12 -15.90 21.26
CA PRO A 137 -24.97 -16.64 22.17
C PRO A 137 -24.79 -16.20 23.63
N GLN A 138 -25.86 -16.30 24.44
CA GLN A 138 -25.89 -15.72 25.78
C GLN A 138 -24.78 -16.22 26.72
N MET A 139 -24.38 -17.49 26.61
CA MET A 139 -23.39 -18.12 27.49
C MET A 139 -21.95 -18.07 26.93
N ILE A 140 -21.69 -17.39 25.82
CA ILE A 140 -20.33 -17.29 25.28
C ILE A 140 -19.51 -16.27 26.06
N THR A 141 -18.24 -16.58 26.30
CA THR A 141 -17.28 -15.61 26.82
C THR A 141 -16.78 -14.70 25.71
N LEU A 142 -16.28 -13.51 26.06
CA LEU A 142 -15.68 -12.60 25.08
C LEU A 142 -14.48 -13.24 24.35
N ASP A 143 -13.70 -14.07 25.06
CA ASP A 143 -12.57 -14.78 24.47
C ASP A 143 -13.02 -15.80 23.42
N ALA A 144 -14.04 -16.61 23.73
CA ALA A 144 -14.61 -17.57 22.79
C ALA A 144 -15.27 -16.86 21.59
N PHE A 145 -15.96 -15.75 21.83
CA PHE A 145 -16.53 -14.93 20.75
C PHE A 145 -15.43 -14.29 19.88
N SER A 146 -14.29 -13.92 20.45
CA SER A 146 -13.14 -13.42 19.70
C SER A 146 -12.57 -14.47 18.75
N VAL A 147 -12.64 -15.76 19.13
CA VAL A 147 -12.27 -16.87 18.24
C VAL A 147 -13.24 -17.01 17.09
N VAL A 148 -14.56 -16.91 17.34
CA VAL A 148 -15.59 -16.89 16.28
C VAL A 148 -15.32 -15.76 15.29
N MET A 149 -15.10 -14.55 15.80
CA MET A 149 -14.76 -13.39 14.96
C MET A 149 -13.47 -13.63 14.18
N ALA A 150 -12.44 -14.21 14.80
CA ALA A 150 -11.18 -14.50 14.12
C ALA A 150 -11.34 -15.53 13.00
N GLN A 151 -12.16 -16.56 13.20
CA GLN A 151 -12.51 -17.54 12.16
C GLN A 151 -13.24 -16.89 10.99
N LEU A 152 -14.26 -16.07 11.27
CA LEU A 152 -15.00 -15.35 10.23
C LEU A 152 -14.11 -14.38 9.46
N LEU A 153 -13.21 -13.66 10.15
CA LEU A 153 -12.22 -12.79 9.51
C LEU A 153 -11.25 -13.60 8.65
N GLY A 154 -10.82 -14.77 9.13
CA GLY A 154 -10.01 -15.72 8.36
C GLY A 154 -10.72 -16.16 7.06
N ILE A 155 -12.00 -16.53 7.14
CA ILE A 155 -12.81 -16.91 5.97
C ILE A 155 -12.92 -15.76 4.96
N ASN A 156 -13.16 -14.54 5.44
CA ASN A 156 -13.14 -13.34 4.60
C ASN A 156 -11.79 -13.12 3.91
N LEU A 157 -10.70 -13.45 4.59
CA LEU A 157 -9.33 -13.42 4.07
C LEU A 157 -9.00 -14.61 3.15
N GLY A 158 -9.96 -15.52 2.94
CA GLY A 158 -9.86 -16.66 2.04
C GLY A 158 -9.28 -17.92 2.67
N LEU A 159 -9.27 -18.01 4.00
CA LEU A 159 -8.91 -19.23 4.72
C LEU A 159 -10.09 -20.19 4.79
N THR A 160 -9.79 -21.48 4.78
CA THR A 160 -10.76 -22.55 5.00
C THR A 160 -10.59 -23.19 6.38
N TYR A 161 -11.55 -24.02 6.80
CA TYR A 161 -11.38 -24.79 8.04
C TYR A 161 -10.31 -25.87 7.84
N ASP A 162 -9.46 -26.05 8.85
CA ASP A 162 -8.33 -26.97 8.80
C ASP A 162 -8.81 -28.44 8.67
N GLU A 163 -8.22 -29.18 7.74
CA GLU A 163 -8.36 -30.63 7.69
C GLU A 163 -7.53 -31.28 8.81
N ILE A 164 -8.22 -31.93 9.75
CA ILE A 164 -7.67 -32.44 11.01
C ILE A 164 -6.45 -33.37 10.82
N TYR A 165 -6.34 -34.08 9.69
CA TYR A 165 -5.30 -35.07 9.44
C TYR A 165 -4.12 -34.58 8.59
N ASN A 166 -4.25 -33.44 7.91
CA ASN A 166 -3.27 -32.96 6.92
C ASN A 166 -2.55 -31.69 7.37
N CYS A 167 -3.06 -30.99 8.38
CA CYS A 167 -2.55 -29.71 8.82
C CYS A 167 -1.81 -29.83 10.16
N TYR A 168 -0.57 -29.33 10.22
CA TYR A 168 0.17 -29.29 11.47
C TYR A 168 -0.33 -28.13 12.34
N CYS A 169 -0.75 -28.44 13.57
CA CYS A 169 -1.14 -27.44 14.56
C CYS A 169 -0.08 -27.33 15.67
N PRO A 170 0.53 -26.15 15.89
CA PRO A 170 1.52 -25.96 16.95
C PRO A 170 0.98 -26.10 18.38
N GLY A 171 -0.33 -25.89 18.56
CA GLY A 171 -1.03 -26.00 19.84
C GLY A 171 -1.99 -27.18 19.89
N THR A 172 -2.78 -27.28 20.98
CA THR A 172 -3.80 -28.33 21.14
C THR A 172 -4.97 -28.16 20.17
N THR A 173 -5.28 -26.92 19.77
CA THR A 173 -6.34 -26.60 18.81
C THR A 173 -5.98 -25.33 18.05
N CYS A 174 -6.17 -25.36 16.72
CA CYS A 174 -5.87 -24.23 15.84
C CYS A 174 -7.11 -23.38 15.58
N ILE A 175 -6.92 -22.09 15.25
CA ILE A 175 -8.00 -21.12 15.07
C ILE A 175 -9.02 -21.59 14.03
N MET A 176 -8.57 -22.11 12.89
CA MET A 176 -9.44 -22.57 11.81
C MET A 176 -9.96 -24.00 12.05
N ASN A 177 -10.02 -24.48 13.29
CA ASN A 177 -10.76 -25.67 13.68
C ASN A 177 -12.12 -25.26 14.27
N PRO A 178 -13.27 -25.81 13.83
CA PRO A 178 -14.58 -25.49 14.40
C PRO A 178 -14.67 -25.66 15.92
N GLU A 179 -13.95 -26.62 16.50
CA GLU A 179 -13.92 -26.88 17.94
C GLU A 179 -13.05 -25.90 18.73
N ALA A 180 -12.35 -24.98 18.06
CA ALA A 180 -11.51 -23.98 18.72
C ALA A 180 -12.29 -23.11 19.72
N ILE A 181 -13.58 -22.90 19.49
CA ILE A 181 -14.46 -22.08 20.34
C ILE A 181 -14.60 -22.69 21.74
N HIS A 182 -14.56 -24.03 21.85
CA HIS A 182 -14.67 -24.76 23.11
C HIS A 182 -13.33 -24.98 23.82
N SER A 183 -12.22 -24.57 23.19
CA SER A 183 -10.87 -24.78 23.71
C SER A 183 -10.34 -23.56 24.48
N HIS A 184 -9.69 -23.82 25.61
CA HIS A 184 -9.06 -22.78 26.45
C HIS A 184 -7.59 -22.55 26.07
N GLY A 185 -7.08 -21.36 26.38
CA GLY A 185 -5.67 -21.00 26.16
C GLY A 185 -5.39 -20.35 24.80
N VAL A 186 -4.09 -20.17 24.53
CA VAL A 186 -3.56 -19.52 23.33
C VAL A 186 -3.74 -20.43 22.12
N LYS A 187 -4.28 -19.88 21.04
CA LYS A 187 -4.60 -20.59 19.81
C LYS A 187 -3.69 -20.12 18.68
N TYR A 188 -3.35 -21.04 17.79
CA TYR A 188 -2.43 -20.78 16.69
C TYR A 188 -3.13 -20.98 15.35
N PHE A 189 -2.64 -20.33 14.29
CA PHE A 189 -2.98 -20.76 12.95
C PHE A 189 -2.21 -22.03 12.61
N SER A 190 -2.85 -22.98 11.92
CA SER A 190 -2.18 -24.19 11.44
C SER A 190 -1.19 -23.86 10.31
N SER A 191 -0.33 -24.81 9.96
CA SER A 191 0.53 -24.68 8.78
C SER A 191 -0.27 -24.42 7.50
N CYS A 192 -1.40 -25.11 7.32
CA CYS A 192 -2.28 -24.94 6.16
C CYS A 192 -2.88 -23.53 6.13
N SER A 193 -3.44 -23.07 7.25
CA SER A 193 -3.99 -21.71 7.37
C SER A 193 -2.93 -20.64 7.05
N MET A 194 -1.70 -20.83 7.53
CA MET A 194 -0.61 -19.90 7.25
C MET A 194 -0.20 -19.89 5.77
N ASP A 195 -0.20 -21.05 5.11
CA ASP A 195 0.19 -21.17 3.71
C ASP A 195 -0.94 -20.71 2.76
N GLU A 196 -2.21 -21.02 3.08
CA GLU A 196 -3.38 -20.46 2.40
C GLU A 196 -3.39 -18.93 2.53
N PHE A 197 -3.13 -18.40 3.73
CA PHE A 197 -3.05 -16.96 3.95
C PHE A 197 -1.99 -16.32 3.04
N LYS A 198 -0.76 -16.84 3.03
CA LYS A 198 0.33 -16.33 2.18
C LYS A 198 -0.07 -16.34 0.70
N HIS A 199 -0.70 -17.42 0.25
CA HIS A 199 -1.14 -17.56 -1.14
C HIS A 199 -2.24 -16.54 -1.48
N LYS A 200 -3.30 -16.45 -0.67
CA LYS A 200 -4.45 -15.56 -0.89
C LYS A 200 -4.05 -14.10 -0.87
N VAL A 201 -3.26 -13.70 0.13
CA VAL A 201 -2.91 -12.30 0.35
C VAL A 201 -1.83 -11.79 -0.63
N SER A 202 -1.26 -12.67 -1.44
CA SER A 202 -0.43 -12.32 -2.61
C SER A 202 -1.26 -12.11 -3.89
N GLN A 203 -2.56 -12.40 -3.88
CA GLN A 203 -3.44 -12.19 -5.03
C GLN A 203 -3.84 -10.70 -5.13
N PRO A 204 -4.01 -10.18 -6.36
CA PRO A 204 -4.38 -8.77 -6.59
C PRO A 204 -5.72 -8.40 -5.96
N GLU A 205 -6.59 -9.38 -5.74
CA GLU A 205 -7.87 -9.18 -5.05
C GLU A 205 -7.71 -8.71 -3.59
N PHE A 206 -6.54 -8.91 -2.97
CA PHE A 206 -6.25 -8.52 -1.57
C PHE A 206 -5.35 -7.29 -1.44
N GLU A 207 -5.18 -6.51 -2.52
CA GLU A 207 -4.35 -5.31 -2.56
C GLU A 207 -4.79 -4.24 -1.54
N CYS A 208 -6.06 -4.24 -1.11
CA CYS A 208 -6.55 -3.30 -0.08
C CYS A 208 -5.91 -3.50 1.30
N LEU A 209 -5.30 -4.66 1.56
CA LEU A 209 -4.58 -4.96 2.82
C LEU A 209 -3.13 -4.50 2.77
N GLN A 210 -2.64 -4.09 1.60
CA GLN A 210 -1.31 -3.50 1.43
C GLN A 210 -1.35 -2.03 1.86
N ASN A 211 -0.27 -1.58 2.48
CA ASN A 211 -0.20 -0.33 3.22
C ASN A 211 -0.24 0.87 2.25
N LYS A 212 -1.44 1.28 1.80
CA LYS A 212 -1.67 2.65 1.34
C LYS A 212 -1.59 3.53 2.58
N THR A 213 -0.73 4.53 2.56
CA THR A 213 -0.73 5.66 3.49
C THR A 213 -2.14 6.25 3.52
N VAL A 214 -2.96 5.81 4.47
CA VAL A 214 -4.33 6.32 4.58
C VAL A 214 -4.30 7.55 5.48
N SER A 215 -4.54 8.69 4.84
CA SER A 215 -5.07 9.90 5.46
C SER A 215 -6.31 9.58 6.28
N GLU A 216 -6.26 10.04 7.54
CA GLU A 216 -7.38 10.45 8.37
C GLU A 216 -8.62 9.54 8.42
N VAL A 217 -8.66 8.70 9.46
CA VAL A 217 -9.90 8.49 10.20
C VAL A 217 -9.62 8.95 11.62
N VAL A 218 -10.30 10.03 12.00
CA VAL A 218 -10.35 10.60 13.35
C VAL A 218 -10.69 9.48 14.33
N ARG A 219 -9.72 9.09 15.17
CA ARG A 219 -10.00 8.30 16.37
C ARG A 219 -9.84 9.19 17.59
N GLN A 220 -10.95 9.45 18.26
CA GLN A 220 -10.92 9.84 19.67
C GLN A 220 -10.27 8.70 20.45
N GLY A 221 -9.08 8.95 21.03
CA GLY A 221 -8.48 8.05 22.02
C GLY A 221 -7.03 7.60 21.79
N ARG A 222 -6.28 8.11 20.81
CA ARG A 222 -4.81 8.05 20.93
C ARG A 222 -4.36 9.13 21.91
N MET A 223 -3.63 8.75 22.94
CA MET A 223 -2.79 9.71 23.65
C MET A 223 -1.72 10.14 22.64
N ALA A 224 -1.63 11.44 22.35
CA ALA A 224 -0.63 12.00 21.46
C ALA A 224 0.78 11.60 21.94
N ILE A 225 1.64 11.16 21.01
CA ILE A 225 2.98 10.68 21.35
C ILE A 225 3.98 11.76 20.99
N CYS A 226 4.27 12.61 21.98
CA CYS A 226 5.22 13.70 21.80
C CYS A 226 6.62 13.19 21.45
N GLY A 227 7.15 13.68 20.32
CA GLY A 227 8.48 13.37 19.82
C GLY A 227 8.50 12.38 18.65
N ASN A 228 7.34 12.04 18.08
CA ASN A 228 7.21 11.16 16.91
C ASN A 228 7.20 11.94 15.57
N LYS A 229 7.32 13.27 15.60
CA LYS A 229 7.30 14.21 14.45
C LYS A 229 5.94 14.31 13.75
N ILE A 230 4.86 13.89 14.41
CA ILE A 230 3.49 13.98 13.92
C ILE A 230 2.71 14.80 14.93
N VAL A 231 2.24 15.97 14.53
CA VAL A 231 1.44 16.83 15.41
C VAL A 231 0.06 16.19 15.60
N GLU A 232 -0.17 15.60 16.78
CA GLU A 232 -1.42 14.92 17.15
C GLU A 232 -2.16 15.75 18.23
N PRO A 233 -3.47 15.99 18.15
CA PRO A 233 -4.18 16.70 19.24
C PRO A 233 -4.01 15.97 20.59
N PRO A 234 -3.59 16.64 21.69
CA PRO A 234 -3.59 18.09 21.95
C PRO A 234 -2.26 18.83 21.70
N GLU A 235 -1.29 18.25 21.01
CA GLU A 235 0.00 18.87 20.71
C GLU A 235 -0.16 20.10 19.81
N GLN A 236 0.69 21.10 20.02
CA GLN A 236 0.76 22.30 19.18
C GLN A 236 1.93 22.24 18.19
N CYS A 237 2.91 21.39 18.45
CA CYS A 237 4.08 21.16 17.62
C CYS A 237 4.74 19.83 18.01
N ASP A 238 5.42 19.19 17.07
CA ASP A 238 6.27 18.03 17.33
C ASP A 238 7.50 18.08 16.41
N CYS A 239 8.62 18.51 16.98
CA CYS A 239 9.90 18.57 16.28
C CYS A 239 10.75 17.30 16.43
N GLY A 240 10.22 16.23 17.03
CA GLY A 240 10.92 15.01 17.38
C GLY A 240 11.56 15.07 18.77
N LEU A 241 12.39 14.06 19.07
CA LEU A 241 13.11 13.96 20.34
C LEU A 241 13.97 15.21 20.64
N PRO A 242 14.23 15.56 21.91
CA PRO A 242 14.98 16.77 22.28
C PRO A 242 16.36 16.93 21.62
N GLU A 243 17.01 15.81 21.29
CA GLU A 243 18.30 15.79 20.61
C GLU A 243 18.18 16.16 19.13
N GLU A 244 17.12 15.68 18.46
CA GLU A 244 16.86 15.83 17.02
C GLU A 244 16.05 17.09 16.66
N CYS A 245 15.38 17.70 17.64
CA CYS A 245 14.53 18.87 17.42
C CYS A 245 15.30 20.04 16.82
N ALA A 246 14.99 20.38 15.57
CA ALA A 246 15.60 21.51 14.87
C ALA A 246 15.00 22.87 15.27
N HIS A 247 13.83 22.86 15.90
CA HIS A 247 13.02 24.04 16.23
C HIS A 247 12.97 24.32 17.74
N LYS A 248 14.08 24.09 18.47
CA LYS A 248 14.15 24.21 19.95
C LYS A 248 13.75 25.59 20.52
N LYS A 249 13.73 26.64 19.68
CA LYS A 249 13.27 27.98 20.04
C LYS A 249 11.75 28.16 19.94
N CYS A 250 11.10 27.31 19.16
CA CYS A 250 9.71 27.43 18.75
C CYS A 250 8.83 26.35 19.39
N CYS A 251 9.36 25.14 19.53
CA CYS A 251 8.67 24.00 20.10
C CYS A 251 9.43 23.46 21.31
N ASN A 252 8.69 23.16 22.38
CA ASN A 252 9.23 22.40 23.50
C ASN A 252 9.13 20.89 23.18
N PRO A 253 10.25 20.18 22.94
CA PRO A 253 10.24 18.78 22.51
C PRO A 253 9.82 17.79 23.61
N VAL A 254 9.66 18.24 24.85
CA VAL A 254 9.21 17.38 25.98
C VAL A 254 7.70 17.47 26.17
N SER A 255 7.12 18.65 25.97
CA SER A 255 5.69 18.90 26.16
C SER A 255 4.91 19.02 24.85
N CYS A 256 5.57 19.09 23.70
CA CYS A 256 4.97 19.29 22.37
C CYS A 256 4.05 20.52 22.32
N THR A 257 4.51 21.60 22.95
CA THR A 257 3.83 22.90 23.02
C THR A 257 4.69 23.99 22.41
N LEU A 258 4.05 24.98 21.79
CA LEU A 258 4.74 26.14 21.25
C LEU A 258 5.33 26.99 22.38
N ILE A 259 6.45 27.65 22.09
CA ILE A 259 7.17 28.51 23.04
C ILE A 259 6.87 29.97 22.70
N GLY A 260 6.33 30.71 23.66
CA GLY A 260 6.06 32.15 23.51
C GLY A 260 4.99 32.44 22.45
N ASN A 261 5.30 33.36 21.52
CA ASN A 261 4.40 33.78 20.44
C ASN A 261 4.72 33.08 19.11
N ALA A 262 5.28 31.87 19.16
CA ALA A 262 5.55 31.08 17.95
C ALA A 262 4.24 30.75 17.22
N GLU A 263 4.23 30.91 15.90
CA GLU A 263 3.13 30.52 15.03
C GLU A 263 3.27 29.06 14.57
N CYS A 264 4.51 28.59 14.45
CA CYS A 264 4.85 27.23 14.05
C CYS A 264 5.97 26.68 14.91
N GLY A 265 6.08 25.34 14.97
CA GLY A 265 7.09 24.65 15.76
C GLY A 265 7.67 23.40 15.11
N SER A 266 7.13 23.02 13.94
CA SER A 266 7.47 21.76 13.27
C SER A 266 7.62 21.96 11.76
N GLY A 267 8.10 20.92 11.06
CA GLY A 267 8.08 20.88 9.61
C GLY A 267 9.10 21.78 8.88
N PRO A 268 9.26 21.57 7.56
CA PRO A 268 10.24 22.29 6.74
C PRO A 268 9.82 23.73 6.40
N CYS A 269 8.52 24.05 6.51
CA CYS A 269 7.97 25.38 6.24
C CYS A 269 7.82 26.25 7.50
N CYS A 270 8.38 25.83 8.63
CA CYS A 270 8.53 26.69 9.79
C CYS A 270 9.94 27.28 9.87
N ASP A 271 10.05 28.61 9.93
CA ASP A 271 11.35 29.25 10.09
C ASP A 271 11.89 29.03 11.51
N ARG A 272 13.01 28.31 11.62
CA ARG A 272 13.64 27.93 12.90
C ARG A 272 14.12 29.12 13.74
N ARG A 273 14.26 30.31 13.14
CA ARG A 273 14.77 31.52 13.82
C ARG A 273 13.64 32.41 14.32
N THR A 274 12.64 32.64 13.47
CA THR A 274 11.52 33.54 13.80
C THR A 274 10.32 32.80 14.38
N CYS A 275 10.24 31.48 14.20
CA CYS A 275 9.08 30.66 14.58
C CYS A 275 7.78 31.07 13.86
N LEU A 276 7.93 31.63 12.66
CA LEU A 276 6.83 32.04 11.78
C LEU A 276 6.75 31.10 10.58
N ILE A 277 5.54 30.97 10.03
CA ILE A 277 5.33 30.20 8.80
C ILE A 277 6.13 30.84 7.67
N ALA A 278 6.83 30.00 6.91
CA ALA A 278 7.64 30.46 5.79
C ALA A 278 6.78 31.06 4.69
N GLU A 279 7.26 32.14 4.09
CA GLU A 279 6.61 32.78 2.94
C GLU A 279 6.41 31.81 1.78
N ARG A 280 5.34 32.07 1.03
CA ARG A 280 4.96 31.26 -0.12
C ARG A 280 6.08 31.27 -1.17
N GLY A 281 6.43 30.09 -1.67
CA GLY A 281 7.53 29.93 -2.64
C GLY A 281 8.88 29.54 -2.04
N ARG A 282 9.00 29.39 -0.71
CA ARG A 282 10.19 28.79 -0.12
C ARG A 282 10.25 27.30 -0.45
N LEU A 283 11.33 26.84 -1.09
CA LEU A 283 11.54 25.43 -1.40
C LEU A 283 11.58 24.58 -0.12
N CYS A 284 10.67 23.61 0.01
CA CYS A 284 10.59 22.70 1.16
C CYS A 284 10.95 21.26 0.82
N ARG A 285 10.77 20.83 -0.44
CA ARG A 285 11.25 19.53 -0.94
C ARG A 285 11.90 19.69 -2.31
N LYS A 286 13.03 19.02 -2.51
CA LYS A 286 13.73 18.97 -3.81
C LYS A 286 13.23 17.77 -4.60
N MET A 287 13.15 17.92 -5.92
CA MET A 287 12.95 16.77 -6.82
C MET A 287 14.11 15.77 -6.69
N THR A 288 13.78 14.49 -6.77
CA THR A 288 14.74 13.38 -6.65
C THR A 288 14.99 12.65 -7.97
N ASP A 289 14.12 12.83 -8.95
CA ASP A 289 14.13 12.19 -10.26
C ASP A 289 13.56 13.18 -11.32
N PRO A 290 13.89 13.04 -12.62
CA PRO A 290 13.26 13.85 -13.68
C PRO A 290 11.72 13.76 -13.73
N CYS A 291 11.13 12.72 -13.15
CA CYS A 291 9.67 12.53 -13.05
C CYS A 291 9.08 13.00 -11.72
N ASP A 292 9.88 13.67 -10.90
CA ASP A 292 9.52 14.23 -9.61
C ASP A 292 9.58 15.76 -9.67
N PHE A 293 8.74 16.45 -8.89
CA PHE A 293 8.69 17.92 -8.90
C PHE A 293 9.25 18.51 -7.61
N PRO A 294 9.76 19.76 -7.62
CA PRO A 294 10.03 20.48 -6.38
C PRO A 294 8.74 21.01 -5.75
N GLU A 295 8.66 21.00 -4.42
CA GLU A 295 7.54 21.58 -3.67
C GLU A 295 7.99 22.74 -2.80
N PHE A 296 7.07 23.67 -2.66
CA PHE A 296 7.25 24.94 -2.01
C PHE A 296 6.23 25.13 -0.89
N CYS A 297 6.62 25.91 0.11
CA CYS A 297 5.72 26.34 1.16
C CYS A 297 4.59 27.17 0.55
N ASN A 298 3.36 26.94 1.00
CA ASN A 298 2.18 27.65 0.52
C ASN A 298 1.94 29.00 1.26
N GLY A 299 2.72 29.29 2.32
CA GLY A 299 2.58 30.50 3.14
C GLY A 299 1.56 30.39 4.28
N THR A 300 0.89 29.26 4.45
CA THR A 300 -0.19 29.09 5.44
C THR A 300 -0.05 27.86 6.33
N SER A 301 0.93 26.99 6.05
CA SER A 301 1.19 25.76 6.80
C SER A 301 2.67 25.61 7.11
N GLU A 302 2.98 25.04 8.27
CA GLU A 302 4.34 24.63 8.66
C GLU A 302 4.82 23.36 7.95
N ALA A 303 3.89 22.58 7.40
CA ALA A 303 4.17 21.42 6.57
C ALA A 303 4.42 21.82 5.11
N CYS A 304 5.28 21.07 4.42
CA CYS A 304 5.40 21.17 2.96
C CYS A 304 4.09 20.67 2.32
N VAL A 305 3.73 21.21 1.15
CA VAL A 305 2.62 20.63 0.40
C VAL A 305 2.93 19.17 0.03
N PRO A 306 1.90 18.32 -0.19
CA PRO A 306 2.14 16.91 -0.47
C PRO A 306 3.00 16.71 -1.73
N ASP A 307 3.85 15.67 -1.72
CA ASP A 307 4.68 15.25 -2.86
C ASP A 307 3.80 14.93 -4.09
N VAL A 308 4.10 15.62 -5.19
CA VAL A 308 3.41 15.49 -6.47
C VAL A 308 4.44 15.12 -7.53
N LYS A 309 4.10 14.11 -8.32
CA LYS A 309 4.99 13.55 -9.34
C LYS A 309 4.37 13.62 -10.71
N SER A 310 5.16 13.44 -11.75
CA SER A 310 4.68 13.32 -13.11
C SER A 310 3.72 12.13 -13.24
N ALA A 311 2.69 12.28 -14.08
CA ALA A 311 1.76 11.21 -14.36
C ALA A 311 2.45 10.05 -15.10
N ASP A 312 1.93 8.84 -14.91
CA ASP A 312 2.48 7.68 -15.59
C ASP A 312 2.41 7.84 -17.11
N LEU A 313 3.49 7.42 -17.75
CA LEU A 313 3.75 7.46 -19.18
C LEU A 313 3.98 8.86 -19.75
N GLU A 314 4.14 9.90 -18.94
CA GLU A 314 4.68 11.17 -19.45
C GLU A 314 6.14 11.01 -19.86
N PRO A 315 6.58 11.67 -20.93
CA PRO A 315 7.96 11.54 -21.40
C PRO A 315 8.95 12.15 -20.43
N CYS A 316 10.08 11.49 -20.26
CA CYS A 316 11.24 11.98 -19.53
C CYS A 316 12.51 11.69 -20.34
N ASN A 317 13.64 12.23 -19.88
CA ASN A 317 14.94 12.10 -20.55
C ASN A 317 14.88 12.48 -22.06
N ASN A 318 14.36 13.67 -22.38
CA ASN A 318 14.22 14.14 -23.77
C ASN A 318 13.42 13.17 -24.68
N ASN A 319 12.32 12.63 -24.16
CA ASN A 319 11.41 11.68 -24.82
C ASN A 319 12.00 10.29 -25.12
N THR A 320 13.12 9.91 -24.52
CA THR A 320 13.71 8.56 -24.67
C THR A 320 13.19 7.57 -23.63
N ALA A 321 12.54 8.04 -22.57
CA ALA A 321 11.98 7.24 -21.51
C ALA A 321 10.60 7.77 -21.07
N TYR A 322 9.91 6.99 -20.24
CA TYR A 322 8.65 7.39 -19.62
C TYR A 322 8.74 7.41 -18.11
N CYS A 323 8.02 8.35 -17.50
CA CYS A 323 7.74 8.36 -16.08
C CYS A 323 6.81 7.20 -15.71
N TYR A 324 7.13 6.47 -14.66
CA TYR A 324 6.25 5.43 -14.12
C TYR A 324 6.45 5.32 -12.63
N GLU A 325 5.38 5.54 -11.86
CA GLU A 325 5.39 5.63 -10.40
C GLU A 325 6.35 6.72 -9.88
N GLY A 326 6.49 7.80 -10.65
CA GLY A 326 7.34 8.93 -10.31
C GLY A 326 8.85 8.72 -10.52
N ILE A 327 9.23 7.68 -11.26
CA ILE A 327 10.63 7.41 -11.64
C ILE A 327 10.72 7.38 -13.17
N CYS A 328 11.75 8.01 -13.73
CA CYS A 328 12.05 7.92 -15.16
C CYS A 328 12.61 6.53 -15.50
N ARG A 329 11.84 5.71 -16.20
CA ARG A 329 12.16 4.30 -16.50
C ARG A 329 13.09 4.17 -17.70
N ASP A 330 14.32 4.61 -17.50
CA ASP A 330 15.40 4.49 -18.48
C ASP A 330 16.04 3.09 -18.45
N PRO A 331 16.04 2.32 -19.56
CA PRO A 331 16.63 1.00 -19.60
C PRO A 331 18.17 1.01 -19.50
N ASP A 332 18.85 2.09 -19.89
CA ASP A 332 20.30 2.22 -19.69
C ASP A 332 20.64 2.27 -18.20
N VAL A 333 19.85 3.03 -17.43
CA VAL A 333 20.00 3.12 -15.96
C VAL A 333 19.77 1.76 -15.31
N GLN A 334 18.80 0.98 -15.79
CA GLN A 334 18.57 -0.38 -15.29
C GLN A 334 19.76 -1.31 -15.63
N CYS A 335 20.28 -1.26 -16.85
CA CYS A 335 21.47 -2.03 -17.23
C CYS A 335 22.69 -1.68 -16.39
N GLU A 336 22.94 -0.39 -16.15
CA GLU A 336 24.02 0.08 -15.29
C GLU A 336 23.84 -0.38 -13.84
N ALA A 337 22.62 -0.35 -13.30
CA ALA A 337 22.34 -0.83 -11.95
C ALA A 337 22.61 -2.33 -11.77
N LEU A 338 22.35 -3.14 -12.81
CA LEU A 338 22.57 -4.59 -12.77
C LEU A 338 24.04 -4.95 -13.00
N PHE A 339 24.60 -4.49 -14.11
CA PHE A 339 25.89 -4.97 -14.61
C PHE A 339 27.03 -3.95 -14.42
N GLY A 340 26.73 -2.75 -13.93
CA GLY A 340 27.68 -1.66 -13.73
C GLY A 340 27.81 -0.74 -14.95
N LYS A 341 28.56 0.35 -14.78
CA LYS A 341 28.69 1.50 -15.70
C LYS A 341 29.04 1.24 -17.17
N PHE A 342 29.50 0.03 -17.52
CA PHE A 342 29.84 -0.34 -18.90
C PHE A 342 28.71 -1.09 -19.62
N ALA A 343 27.59 -1.28 -18.94
CA ALA A 343 26.39 -1.87 -19.49
C ALA A 343 25.42 -0.80 -19.97
N LYS A 344 24.85 -1.02 -21.14
CA LYS A 344 23.79 -0.20 -21.74
C LYS A 344 22.69 -1.09 -22.29
N VAL A 345 21.51 -0.57 -22.54
CA VAL A 345 20.45 -1.33 -23.19
C VAL A 345 20.96 -1.87 -24.53
N SER A 346 20.66 -3.14 -24.79
CA SER A 346 21.12 -3.80 -26.02
C SER A 346 20.23 -3.44 -27.22
N THR A 347 20.68 -3.85 -28.40
CA THR A 347 19.87 -3.73 -29.62
C THR A 347 18.71 -4.73 -29.60
N TYR A 348 17.72 -4.49 -30.45
CA TYR A 348 16.62 -5.44 -30.67
C TYR A 348 17.12 -6.85 -30.97
N LEU A 349 18.24 -7.00 -31.70
CA LEU A 349 18.82 -8.30 -32.07
C LEU A 349 19.32 -9.08 -30.85
N CYS A 350 19.97 -8.42 -29.89
CA CYS A 350 20.39 -9.05 -28.63
C CYS A 350 19.18 -9.51 -27.81
N ALA A 351 18.20 -8.62 -27.64
CA ALA A 351 16.96 -8.97 -26.96
C ALA A 351 16.25 -10.13 -27.66
N GLN A 352 16.25 -10.14 -28.99
CA GLN A 352 15.69 -11.19 -29.80
C GLN A 352 16.36 -12.55 -29.55
N GLU A 353 17.67 -12.60 -29.70
CA GLU A 353 18.45 -13.83 -29.56
C GLU A 353 18.32 -14.45 -28.17
N VAL A 354 18.37 -13.62 -27.12
CA VAL A 354 18.29 -14.10 -25.74
C VAL A 354 16.84 -14.46 -25.37
N ASN A 355 15.87 -13.56 -25.56
CA ASN A 355 14.51 -13.76 -25.06
C ASN A 355 13.69 -14.81 -25.85
N PHE A 356 14.15 -15.25 -27.03
CA PHE A 356 13.56 -16.39 -27.74
C PHE A 356 13.98 -17.76 -27.19
N GLN A 357 15.05 -17.84 -26.38
CA GLN A 357 15.51 -19.12 -25.84
C GLN A 357 14.51 -19.75 -24.87
N ALA A 358 13.61 -18.94 -24.28
CA ALA A 358 12.60 -19.38 -23.33
C ALA A 358 13.20 -20.11 -22.11
N ASP A 359 14.37 -19.65 -21.67
CA ASP A 359 15.10 -20.18 -20.52
C ASP A 359 15.08 -19.19 -19.34
N GLU A 360 15.85 -19.49 -18.29
CA GLU A 360 15.93 -18.68 -17.07
C GLU A 360 16.51 -17.26 -17.31
N PHE A 361 17.31 -17.10 -18.37
CA PHE A 361 17.97 -15.84 -18.75
C PHE A 361 17.21 -15.08 -19.83
N GLY A 362 16.34 -15.73 -20.59
CA GLY A 362 15.64 -15.14 -21.72
C GLY A 362 14.21 -15.65 -21.84
N ASN A 363 13.26 -14.85 -21.34
CA ASN A 363 11.84 -15.19 -21.37
C ASN A 363 10.95 -13.94 -21.22
N CYS A 364 9.66 -14.08 -21.51
CA CYS A 364 8.62 -13.10 -21.23
C CYS A 364 7.70 -13.70 -20.16
N ALA A 365 7.87 -13.27 -18.91
CA ALA A 365 7.08 -13.75 -17.78
C ALA A 365 7.10 -15.30 -17.63
N LYS A 366 8.28 -15.91 -17.69
CA LYS A 366 8.51 -17.37 -17.62
C LYS A 366 7.95 -18.20 -18.78
N HIS A 367 7.55 -17.54 -19.88
CA HIS A 367 7.14 -18.18 -21.12
C HIS A 367 8.00 -17.71 -22.30
N GLY A 368 7.95 -18.43 -23.42
CA GLY A 368 8.58 -17.97 -24.66
C GLY A 368 8.02 -16.63 -25.11
N CYS A 369 8.89 -15.72 -25.55
CA CYS A 369 8.48 -14.40 -26.00
C CYS A 369 7.82 -14.44 -27.38
N ASN A 370 6.70 -13.74 -27.53
CA ASN A 370 6.23 -13.30 -28.84
C ASN A 370 7.13 -12.15 -29.33
N PHE A 371 7.36 -12.04 -30.64
CA PHE A 371 8.16 -10.98 -31.24
C PHE A 371 7.74 -9.55 -30.81
N ARG A 372 6.45 -9.34 -30.52
CA ARG A 372 5.91 -8.04 -30.07
C ARG A 372 6.30 -7.67 -28.64
N HIS A 373 6.65 -8.64 -27.81
CA HIS A 373 6.91 -8.44 -26.38
C HIS A 373 8.38 -8.62 -26.00
N ILE A 374 9.24 -8.85 -27.00
CA ILE A 374 10.61 -9.27 -26.78
C ILE A 374 11.47 -8.23 -26.06
N LEU A 375 11.13 -6.94 -26.19
CA LEU A 375 11.76 -5.83 -25.48
C LEU A 375 11.23 -5.63 -24.05
N CYS A 376 10.23 -6.41 -23.63
CA CYS A 376 9.65 -6.34 -22.29
C CYS A 376 9.88 -7.60 -21.45
N GLY A 377 10.60 -8.59 -21.99
CA GLY A 377 10.96 -9.80 -21.26
C GLY A 377 12.10 -9.55 -20.26
N LYS A 378 13.09 -10.44 -20.26
CA LYS A 378 14.34 -10.20 -19.53
C LYS A 378 15.06 -8.99 -20.11
N ILE A 379 15.65 -8.17 -19.25
CA ILE A 379 16.44 -7.03 -19.73
C ILE A 379 17.75 -7.56 -20.32
N VAL A 380 18.01 -7.17 -21.56
CA VAL A 380 19.22 -7.57 -22.27
C VAL A 380 20.09 -6.33 -22.48
N CYS A 381 21.33 -6.39 -22.01
CA CYS A 381 22.25 -5.26 -22.00
C CYS A 381 23.48 -5.55 -22.86
N HIS A 382 24.04 -4.54 -23.53
CA HIS A 382 25.32 -4.63 -24.19
C HIS A 382 26.45 -4.38 -23.19
N TRP A 383 27.46 -5.24 -23.18
CA TRP A 383 28.66 -5.11 -22.35
C TRP A 383 29.89 -4.76 -23.16
N THR A 384 30.55 -3.66 -22.78
CA THR A 384 31.68 -3.08 -23.53
C THR A 384 33.03 -3.21 -22.83
N HIS A 385 33.09 -3.94 -21.71
CA HIS A 385 34.30 -4.07 -20.91
C HIS A 385 34.90 -5.47 -21.01
N SER A 386 36.23 -5.59 -20.87
CA SER A 386 36.95 -6.86 -21.04
C SER A 386 36.82 -7.81 -19.85
N GLN A 387 36.53 -7.28 -18.65
CA GLN A 387 36.35 -8.08 -17.44
C GLN A 387 34.92 -8.57 -17.29
N ILE A 388 34.76 -9.72 -16.64
CA ILE A 388 33.45 -10.25 -16.25
C ILE A 388 32.76 -9.34 -15.23
N VAL A 389 31.43 -9.34 -15.26
CA VAL A 389 30.62 -8.58 -14.29
C VAL A 389 30.82 -9.18 -12.88
N PRO A 390 31.25 -8.39 -11.88
CA PRO A 390 31.57 -8.90 -10.55
C PRO A 390 30.33 -9.01 -9.65
N VAL A 391 29.33 -9.82 -10.02
CA VAL A 391 28.07 -9.95 -9.25
C VAL A 391 27.96 -11.29 -8.53
N LYS A 392 27.43 -11.25 -7.30
CA LYS A 392 27.21 -12.45 -6.46
C LYS A 392 25.74 -12.82 -6.26
N THR A 393 24.82 -11.90 -6.54
CA THR A 393 23.38 -12.04 -6.25
C THR A 393 22.60 -12.77 -7.35
N PHE A 394 23.12 -12.80 -8.58
CA PHE A 394 22.50 -13.45 -9.72
C PHE A 394 23.51 -14.14 -10.63
N ASN A 395 23.02 -15.07 -11.46
CA ASN A 395 23.75 -15.65 -12.58
C ASN A 395 23.67 -14.71 -13.78
N VAL A 396 24.72 -14.67 -14.59
CA VAL A 396 24.80 -13.84 -15.79
C VAL A 396 25.06 -14.74 -16.99
N GLN A 397 24.24 -14.62 -18.03
CA GLN A 397 24.47 -15.22 -19.34
C GLN A 397 25.16 -14.20 -20.24
N TYR A 398 26.20 -14.66 -20.95
CA TYR A 398 26.93 -13.90 -21.95
C TYR A 398 26.66 -14.52 -23.32
N THR A 399 26.05 -13.76 -24.21
CA THR A 399 25.74 -14.19 -25.58
C THR A 399 26.50 -13.31 -26.56
N TYR A 400 27.32 -13.92 -27.42
CA TYR A 400 28.08 -13.19 -28.43
C TYR A 400 27.31 -13.15 -29.75
N LEU A 401 26.96 -11.95 -30.22
CA LEU A 401 26.20 -11.75 -31.44
C LEU A 401 26.85 -10.66 -32.30
N GLY A 402 27.47 -11.04 -33.42
CA GLY A 402 27.96 -10.10 -34.44
C GLY A 402 28.98 -9.07 -33.94
N GLY A 403 29.83 -9.41 -32.96
CA GLY A 403 30.78 -8.46 -32.35
C GLY A 403 30.28 -7.80 -31.07
N HIS A 404 29.02 -8.04 -30.68
CA HIS A 404 28.42 -7.52 -29.46
C HIS A 404 28.30 -8.61 -28.38
N ILE A 405 28.49 -8.23 -27.13
CA ILE A 405 28.26 -9.10 -25.96
C ILE A 405 26.92 -8.70 -25.34
N CYS A 406 25.90 -9.53 -25.53
CA CYS A 406 24.59 -9.40 -24.91
C CYS A 406 24.62 -10.09 -23.54
N LEU A 407 24.26 -9.35 -22.49
CA LEU A 407 24.12 -9.86 -21.14
C LEU A 407 22.66 -10.00 -20.77
N SER A 408 22.35 -11.09 -20.07
CA SER A 408 21.11 -11.22 -19.30
C SER A 408 21.41 -11.86 -17.96
N ALA A 409 20.48 -11.72 -17.00
CA ALA A 409 20.65 -12.19 -15.65
C ALA A 409 19.49 -13.05 -15.17
N TYR A 410 19.81 -13.99 -14.29
CA TYR A 410 18.85 -14.85 -13.60
C TYR A 410 19.12 -14.88 -12.09
N LEU A 411 18.08 -14.65 -11.29
CA LEU A 411 18.17 -14.63 -9.83
C LEU A 411 18.36 -16.05 -9.27
N ARG A 412 19.48 -16.30 -8.57
CA ARG A 412 19.86 -17.65 -8.06
C ARG A 412 18.86 -18.28 -7.09
N ASN A 413 18.12 -17.45 -6.35
CA ASN A 413 17.15 -17.89 -5.36
C ASN A 413 15.75 -17.48 -5.79
N GLU A 414 15.10 -18.23 -6.69
CA GLU A 414 13.65 -18.10 -6.88
C GLU A 414 12.85 -18.40 -5.60
N THR A 415 13.48 -19.05 -4.61
CA THR A 415 12.90 -19.39 -3.30
C THR A 415 13.00 -18.27 -2.26
N GLN A 416 13.58 -17.12 -2.59
CA GLN A 416 13.59 -15.92 -1.76
C GLN A 416 12.84 -14.81 -2.47
N SER A 417 11.56 -14.63 -2.11
CA SER A 417 11.04 -13.30 -1.78
C SER A 417 11.60 -12.12 -2.62
N SER A 418 11.33 -12.08 -3.91
CA SER A 418 11.23 -10.79 -4.58
C SER A 418 9.92 -10.76 -5.35
N GLU A 419 9.02 -9.93 -4.86
CA GLU A 419 7.77 -9.50 -5.48
C GLU A 419 8.00 -8.80 -6.85
N TYR A 420 9.25 -8.77 -7.32
CA TYR A 420 9.71 -8.13 -8.52
C TYR A 420 11.02 -8.79 -8.99
N ASP A 421 11.01 -9.41 -10.17
CA ASP A 421 12.24 -9.85 -10.84
C ASP A 421 12.91 -8.61 -11.47
N PHE A 422 13.85 -8.00 -10.76
CA PHE A 422 14.57 -6.81 -11.23
C PHE A 422 15.48 -7.07 -12.46
N THR A 423 15.63 -8.33 -12.86
CA THR A 423 16.31 -8.74 -14.09
C THR A 423 15.35 -8.83 -15.29
N GLN A 424 14.07 -8.49 -15.11
CA GLN A 424 13.11 -8.18 -16.18
C GLN A 424 13.05 -6.68 -16.45
N VAL A 425 12.69 -6.32 -17.68
CA VAL A 425 12.48 -4.92 -18.05
C VAL A 425 11.39 -4.31 -17.16
N HIS A 426 11.69 -3.16 -16.56
CA HIS A 426 10.76 -2.50 -15.65
C HIS A 426 9.45 -2.10 -16.35
N ASN A 427 8.36 -2.12 -15.57
CA ASN A 427 7.10 -1.54 -16.02
C ASN A 427 7.29 -0.05 -16.32
N GLY A 428 6.65 0.43 -17.38
CA GLY A 428 6.78 1.81 -17.86
C GLY A 428 7.90 2.03 -18.86
N THR A 429 8.87 1.12 -18.99
CA THR A 429 9.97 1.26 -19.96
C THR A 429 9.46 1.26 -21.40
N ILE A 430 10.05 2.09 -22.25
CA ILE A 430 9.68 2.20 -23.67
C ILE A 430 10.06 0.91 -24.42
N CYS A 431 9.09 0.34 -25.16
CA CYS A 431 9.29 -0.83 -26.02
C CYS A 431 8.94 -0.55 -27.49
N GLY A 432 8.62 0.69 -27.82
CA GLY A 432 8.28 1.12 -29.17
C GLY A 432 7.66 2.51 -29.17
N GLN A 433 7.41 3.07 -30.36
CA GLN A 433 6.77 4.37 -30.48
C GLN A 433 5.38 4.34 -29.86
N ASN A 434 5.13 5.23 -28.88
CA ASN A 434 3.90 5.26 -28.08
C ASN A 434 3.58 3.95 -27.34
N LYS A 435 4.60 3.15 -27.00
CA LYS A 435 4.43 1.85 -26.33
C LYS A 435 5.29 1.73 -25.10
N TYR A 436 4.81 0.95 -24.13
CA TYR A 436 5.51 0.72 -22.88
C TYR A 436 5.37 -0.73 -22.40
N CYS A 437 6.32 -1.17 -21.59
CA CYS A 437 6.30 -2.47 -20.96
C CYS A 437 5.38 -2.49 -19.75
N TYR A 438 4.54 -3.51 -19.64
CA TYR A 438 3.73 -3.77 -18.46
C TYR A 438 3.58 -5.28 -18.25
N LYS A 439 4.09 -5.78 -17.12
CA LYS A 439 4.06 -7.20 -16.73
C LYS A 439 4.62 -8.14 -17.80
N GLY A 440 5.71 -7.76 -18.46
CA GLY A 440 6.32 -8.57 -19.52
C GLY A 440 5.76 -8.35 -20.93
N PHE A 441 4.75 -7.49 -21.09
CA PHE A 441 4.09 -7.25 -22.37
C PHE A 441 4.28 -5.81 -22.84
N CYS A 442 4.63 -5.64 -24.12
CA CYS A 442 4.62 -4.34 -24.78
C CYS A 442 3.19 -3.93 -25.16
N ARG A 443 2.71 -2.83 -24.58
CA ARG A 443 1.34 -2.32 -24.72
C ARG A 443 1.31 -0.91 -25.29
N GLU A 444 0.21 -0.53 -25.94
CA GLU A 444 0.01 0.83 -26.43
C GLU A 444 -0.22 1.80 -25.26
N ARG A 445 0.37 2.99 -25.32
CA ARG A 445 0.19 4.04 -24.30
C ARG A 445 -1.27 4.49 -24.18
N SER A 446 -2.09 4.34 -25.23
CA SER A 446 -3.52 4.62 -25.23
C SER A 446 -4.36 3.62 -24.42
N GLU A 447 -3.85 2.43 -24.16
CA GLU A 447 -4.55 1.40 -23.37
C GLU A 447 -4.47 1.66 -21.86
N ASN A 448 -3.66 2.64 -21.42
CA ASN A 448 -3.58 3.00 -20.00
C ASN A 448 -4.82 3.85 -19.61
N PRO A 449 -5.73 3.33 -18.75
CA PRO A 449 -6.93 4.05 -18.34
C PRO A 449 -6.64 5.35 -17.55
N VAL A 450 -5.42 5.52 -17.04
CA VAL A 450 -5.00 6.73 -16.33
C VAL A 450 -4.78 7.90 -17.30
N LYS A 451 -4.37 7.64 -18.55
CA LYS A 451 -4.05 8.69 -19.53
C LYS A 451 -5.27 9.44 -20.05
N THR A 452 -6.48 8.89 -19.92
CA THR A 452 -7.70 9.58 -20.35
C THR A 452 -8.05 10.81 -19.49
N ASN A 453 -7.43 10.95 -18.33
CA ASN A 453 -7.78 12.01 -17.37
C ASN A 453 -6.96 13.30 -17.55
N CYS A 454 -5.80 13.25 -18.20
CA CYS A 454 -4.99 14.42 -18.53
C CYS A 454 -4.02 14.10 -19.68
N ASP A 455 -4.11 14.85 -20.77
CA ASP A 455 -3.22 14.77 -21.94
C ASP A 455 -2.38 16.05 -21.99
N SER A 456 -1.07 15.97 -21.72
CA SER A 456 -0.17 17.12 -21.68
C SER A 456 -0.18 17.99 -22.93
N VAL A 457 -0.42 17.39 -24.11
CA VAL A 457 -0.47 18.14 -25.38
C VAL A 457 -1.76 18.96 -25.47
N LYS A 458 -2.87 18.43 -24.97
CA LYS A 458 -4.19 19.08 -25.08
C LYS A 458 -4.55 19.93 -23.87
N ASN A 459 -4.36 19.39 -22.67
CA ASN A 459 -4.70 20.02 -21.39
C ASN A 459 -3.64 21.05 -20.98
N CYS A 460 -2.35 20.76 -21.21
CA CYS A 460 -1.24 21.62 -20.79
C CYS A 460 -0.62 22.41 -21.94
N SER A 461 -1.35 22.57 -23.05
CA SER A 461 -0.93 23.31 -24.24
C SER A 461 0.44 22.93 -24.82
N GLY A 462 0.97 21.74 -24.50
CA GLY A 462 2.32 21.32 -24.86
C GLY A 462 3.46 22.06 -24.14
N HIS A 463 3.16 22.82 -23.09
CA HIS A 463 4.12 23.61 -22.30
C HIS A 463 4.16 23.19 -20.83
N GLY A 464 4.03 21.88 -20.62
CA GLY A 464 4.02 21.25 -19.31
C GLY A 464 3.64 19.78 -19.41
N VAL A 465 3.70 19.10 -18.28
CA VAL A 465 3.33 17.68 -18.13
C VAL A 465 2.18 17.53 -17.15
N CYS A 466 1.37 16.49 -17.31
CA CYS A 466 0.36 16.16 -16.31
C CYS A 466 1.03 15.57 -15.07
N ASN A 467 0.56 15.95 -13.89
CA ASN A 467 0.97 15.34 -12.64
C ASN A 467 0.05 14.16 -12.24
N ASN A 468 0.43 13.42 -11.20
CA ASN A 468 -0.32 12.28 -10.65
C ASN A 468 -1.69 12.65 -10.02
N ARG A 469 -2.05 13.94 -10.01
CA ARG A 469 -3.37 14.48 -9.65
C ARG A 469 -4.14 15.02 -10.86
N PHE A 470 -3.64 14.77 -12.07
CA PHE A 470 -4.24 15.18 -13.34
C PHE A 470 -4.32 16.69 -13.55
N ASN A 471 -3.47 17.47 -12.85
CA ASN A 471 -3.27 18.89 -13.11
C ASN A 471 -1.98 19.11 -13.90
N CYS A 472 -1.91 20.19 -14.65
CA CYS A 472 -0.68 20.54 -15.36
C CYS A 472 0.39 21.05 -14.40
N HIS A 473 1.63 20.60 -14.63
CA HIS A 473 2.85 21.16 -14.11
C HIS A 473 3.58 21.84 -15.27
N CYS A 474 3.56 23.16 -15.28
CA CYS A 474 3.96 23.98 -16.40
C CYS A 474 5.45 24.32 -16.41
N ASP A 475 5.98 24.51 -17.61
CA ASP A 475 7.33 25.00 -17.80
C ASP A 475 7.48 26.45 -17.32
N VAL A 476 8.73 26.88 -17.08
CA VAL A 476 9.04 28.27 -16.75
C VAL A 476 8.54 29.19 -17.87
N GLY A 477 7.89 30.30 -17.50
CA GLY A 477 7.23 31.21 -18.45
C GLY A 477 5.81 30.80 -18.82
N TYR A 478 5.27 29.74 -18.23
CA TYR A 478 3.89 29.28 -18.38
C TYR A 478 3.22 29.10 -17.01
N SER A 479 1.89 29.20 -16.95
CA SER A 479 1.15 29.15 -15.68
C SER A 479 0.01 28.13 -15.70
N PRO A 480 -0.22 27.38 -14.61
CA PRO A 480 -1.42 26.56 -14.47
C PRO A 480 -2.70 27.43 -14.53
N PRO A 481 -3.86 26.90 -14.99
CA PRO A 481 -4.17 25.47 -15.14
C PRO A 481 -3.68 24.84 -16.43
N ASN A 482 -3.63 25.59 -17.53
CA ASN A 482 -3.52 25.05 -18.88
C ASN A 482 -2.15 25.30 -19.53
N CYS A 483 -1.19 25.82 -18.75
CA CYS A 483 0.14 26.24 -19.20
C CYS A 483 0.07 27.22 -20.37
N TYR A 484 -0.68 28.31 -20.19
CA TYR A 484 -0.64 29.45 -21.10
C TYR A 484 0.55 30.36 -20.79
N LEU A 485 1.04 31.04 -21.83
CA LEU A 485 2.23 31.87 -21.75
C LEU A 485 2.03 33.01 -20.75
N LYS A 486 2.90 33.05 -19.75
CA LYS A 486 2.98 34.10 -18.74
C LYS A 486 4.47 34.30 -18.42
N PRO A 487 5.18 35.22 -19.11
CA PRO A 487 6.65 35.29 -19.09
C PRO A 487 7.30 35.44 -17.72
N SER A 488 6.60 36.04 -16.75
CA SER A 488 7.09 36.16 -15.38
C SER A 488 6.88 34.90 -14.54
N SER A 489 6.13 33.92 -15.03
CA SER A 489 5.76 32.72 -14.27
C SER A 489 6.96 31.83 -13.95
N PRO A 490 7.12 31.38 -12.69
CA PRO A 490 8.14 30.40 -12.32
C PRO A 490 7.82 29.00 -12.87
N GLY A 491 6.65 28.80 -13.51
CA GLY A 491 6.15 27.49 -13.91
C GLY A 491 5.32 26.87 -12.78
N GLY A 492 5.31 25.54 -12.75
CA GLY A 492 4.74 24.78 -11.65
C GLY A 492 3.26 24.41 -11.81
N SER A 493 2.63 24.04 -10.70
CA SER A 493 1.28 23.49 -10.64
C SER A 493 0.52 24.04 -9.43
N TYR A 494 -0.82 23.96 -9.45
CA TYR A 494 -1.63 24.27 -8.27
C TYR A 494 -1.33 23.39 -7.05
N ASN A 495 -0.59 22.30 -7.25
CA ASN A 495 -0.31 21.33 -6.21
C ASN A 495 1.07 21.48 -5.57
N ASP A 496 1.98 22.28 -6.14
CA ASP A 496 3.37 22.40 -5.66
C ASP A 496 3.60 23.53 -4.64
N GLY A 497 2.54 24.30 -4.33
CA GLY A 497 2.56 25.37 -3.32
C GLY A 497 2.97 26.75 -3.85
N TYR A 498 3.52 26.86 -5.07
CA TYR A 498 4.00 28.12 -5.62
C TYR A 498 3.67 28.31 -7.10
N TRP A 499 2.65 29.14 -7.36
CA TRP A 499 2.26 29.57 -8.69
C TRP A 499 1.78 31.02 -8.63
N PHE A 500 1.90 31.77 -9.73
CA PHE A 500 1.31 33.09 -9.82
C PHE A 500 -0.18 33.00 -10.20
N PRO A 501 -1.12 33.40 -9.31
CA PRO A 501 -2.52 33.43 -9.67
C PRO A 501 -2.76 34.29 -10.92
N GLU A 502 -3.76 33.92 -11.72
CA GLU A 502 -4.31 34.84 -12.71
C GLU A 502 -4.81 36.07 -11.96
N GLY A 503 -4.30 37.24 -12.36
CA GLY A 503 -4.64 38.51 -11.73
C GLY A 503 -6.01 39.00 -12.14
#